data_AF-A0A948SC66-F1
#
_entry.id   AF-A0A948SC66-F1
#
_cell.length_a   1.000
_cell.length_b   1.000
_cell.length_c   1.000
_cell.angle_alpha   90.00
_cell.angle_beta   90.00
_cell.angle_gamma   90.00
#
_symmetry.space_group_name_H-M   'P 1'
#
loop_
_entity.id
_entity.type
_entity.pdbx_description
1 polymer ?
#
loop_
_entity_poly.entity_id
_entity_poly.type
_entity_poly.pdbx_seq_one_letter_code
_entity_poly.pdbx_strand_id
1 'polypeptide(L)'
;MNHFCRALLTTLSLSVLVTACSGPKVLNQTDDSITFAFPSGRYGLDDVKEDAELYCRKRGRHAEPQGDKACSAPCLSCPLQCRATFVCR
;
A
#
# COMPACT_ATOMS: atom_id res chain seq x y z
N MET A 1 37.86 5.07 23.33
CA MET A 1 36.78 5.41 22.36
C MET A 1 36.31 4.12 21.71
N ASN A 2 35.03 4.00 21.34
CA ASN A 2 34.51 3.10 20.27
C ASN A 2 33.45 2.04 20.62
N HIS A 3 33.05 1.79 21.88
CA HIS A 3 31.89 0.92 22.13
C HIS A 3 30.55 1.63 21.84
N PHE A 4 30.44 2.90 22.23
CA PHE A 4 29.26 3.73 21.98
C PHE A 4 29.03 4.02 20.48
N CYS A 5 30.09 4.33 19.73
CA CYS A 5 29.98 4.55 18.28
C CYS A 5 29.54 3.28 17.52
N ARG A 6 29.98 2.09 17.98
CA ARG A 6 29.62 0.81 17.34
C ARG A 6 28.14 0.49 17.53
N ALA A 7 27.61 0.72 18.74
CA ALA A 7 26.19 0.52 19.06
C ALA A 7 25.28 1.51 18.31
N LEU A 8 25.73 2.76 18.15
CA LEU A 8 25.02 3.77 17.35
C LEU A 8 24.98 3.41 15.86
N LEU A 9 26.09 2.92 15.30
CA LEU A 9 26.15 2.50 13.89
C LEU A 9 25.24 1.29 13.61
N THR A 10 25.15 0.33 14.53
CA THR A 10 24.27 -0.85 14.39
C THR A 10 22.78 -0.51 14.52
N THR A 11 22.41 0.40 15.41
CA THR A 11 21.01 0.83 15.55
C THR A 11 20.56 1.69 14.38
N LEU A 12 21.45 2.53 13.83
CA LEU A 12 21.19 3.35 12.65
C LEU A 12 21.06 2.51 11.36
N SER A 13 21.80 1.41 11.23
CA SER A 13 21.69 0.51 10.07
C SER A 13 20.43 -0.37 10.15
N LEU A 14 19.95 -0.70 11.35
CA LEU A 14 18.69 -1.42 11.52
C LEU A 14 17.47 -0.56 11.16
N SER A 15 17.46 0.73 11.49
CA SER A 15 16.33 1.61 11.18
C SER A 15 16.15 1.89 9.68
N VAL A 16 17.23 1.88 8.90
CA VAL A 16 17.17 2.05 7.43
C VAL A 16 16.49 0.85 6.76
N LEU A 17 16.68 -0.38 7.27
CA LEU A 17 16.11 -1.60 6.70
C LEU A 17 14.59 -1.75 6.93
N VAL A 18 14.01 -1.08 7.93
CA VAL A 18 12.59 -1.22 8.30
C VAL A 18 11.66 -0.32 7.46
N THR A 19 12.21 0.61 6.68
CA THR A 19 11.40 1.55 5.88
C THR A 19 10.74 0.94 4.63
N ALA A 20 11.01 -0.33 4.30
CA ALA A 20 10.40 -1.01 3.15
C ALA A 20 9.02 -1.64 3.40
N CYS A 21 8.45 -1.52 4.60
CA CYS A 21 7.12 -2.05 4.95
C CYS A 21 6.03 -0.96 4.96
N SER A 22 6.03 -0.02 4.01
CA SER A 22 4.85 0.81 3.83
C SER A 22 3.74 -0.05 3.21
N GLY A 23 2.71 -0.37 3.99
CA GLY A 23 1.52 -1.11 3.53
C GLY A 23 0.74 -0.37 2.43
N PRO A 24 -0.43 -0.89 2.04
CA PRO A 24 -1.27 -0.25 1.03
C PRO A 24 -1.58 1.19 1.40
N LYS A 25 -1.48 2.08 0.41
CA LYS A 25 -1.79 3.51 0.56
C LYS A 25 -3.00 3.86 -0.27
N VAL A 26 -3.87 4.70 0.27
CA VAL A 26 -4.96 5.30 -0.51
C VAL A 26 -4.36 6.31 -1.49
N LEU A 27 -4.59 6.09 -2.79
CA LEU A 27 -4.14 6.95 -3.88
C LEU A 27 -5.19 8.01 -4.23
N ASN A 28 -6.47 7.61 -4.27
CA ASN A 28 -7.57 8.49 -4.61
C ASN A 28 -8.86 8.05 -3.91
N GLN A 29 -9.73 9.02 -3.61
CA GLN A 29 -11.05 8.81 -3.02
C GLN A 29 -12.04 9.77 -3.69
N THR A 30 -13.16 9.23 -4.12
CA THR A 30 -14.33 9.94 -4.64
C THR A 30 -15.56 9.42 -3.90
N ASP A 31 -16.71 10.10 -4.00
CA ASP A 31 -17.92 9.66 -3.29
C ASP A 31 -18.35 8.22 -3.60
N ASP A 32 -18.05 7.76 -4.81
CA ASP A 32 -18.44 6.44 -5.30
C ASP A 32 -17.27 5.46 -5.46
N SER A 33 -16.02 5.85 -5.16
CA SER A 33 -14.89 4.93 -5.32
C SER A 33 -13.65 5.28 -4.49
N ILE A 34 -12.84 4.26 -4.21
CA ILE A 34 -11.56 4.37 -3.52
C ILE A 34 -10.49 3.58 -4.29
N THR A 35 -9.33 4.19 -4.49
CA THR A 35 -8.18 3.58 -5.16
C THR A 35 -7.02 3.43 -4.19
N PHE A 36 -6.45 2.24 -4.13
CA PHE A 36 -5.26 1.90 -3.36
C PHE A 36 -4.05 1.73 -4.27
N ALA A 37 -2.86 2.00 -3.74
CA ALA A 37 -1.57 1.73 -4.35
C ALA A 37 -0.69 0.93 -3.38
N PHE A 38 -0.01 -0.10 -3.89
CA PHE A 38 0.84 -0.98 -3.09
C PHE A 38 1.95 -1.62 -3.95
N PRO A 39 3.10 -1.98 -3.36
CA PRO A 39 4.16 -2.68 -4.09
C PRO A 39 3.68 -4.05 -4.56
N SER A 40 4.09 -4.45 -5.77
CA SER A 40 3.73 -5.77 -6.32
C SER A 40 4.32 -6.91 -5.49
N GLY A 41 3.53 -7.99 -5.32
CA GLY A 41 4.01 -9.26 -4.76
C GLY A 41 3.60 -9.53 -3.31
N ARG A 42 3.48 -8.49 -2.46
CA ARG A 42 3.02 -8.67 -1.07
C ARG A 42 1.54 -8.43 -0.84
N TYR A 43 0.90 -7.68 -1.75
CA TYR A 43 -0.48 -7.25 -1.59
C TYR A 43 -1.30 -7.56 -2.85
N GLY A 44 -2.54 -7.97 -2.63
CA GLY A 44 -3.58 -8.27 -3.59
C GLY A 44 -4.84 -7.44 -3.36
N LEU A 45 -5.89 -7.76 -4.12
CA LEU A 45 -7.19 -7.11 -3.96
C LEU A 45 -7.78 -7.41 -2.57
N ASP A 46 -7.63 -8.64 -2.09
CA ASP A 46 -8.20 -9.07 -0.82
C ASP A 46 -7.61 -8.32 0.38
N ASP A 47 -6.33 -7.96 0.32
CA ASP A 47 -5.63 -7.23 1.39
C ASP A 47 -6.17 -5.80 1.61
N VAL A 48 -6.77 -5.20 0.57
CA VAL A 48 -7.34 -3.84 0.63
C VAL A 48 -8.86 -3.84 0.57
N LYS A 49 -9.47 -5.03 0.41
CA LYS A 49 -10.93 -5.18 0.29
C LYS A 49 -11.65 -4.82 1.59
N GLU A 50 -11.10 -5.20 2.74
CA GLU A 50 -11.68 -4.85 4.04
C GLU A 50 -11.67 -3.33 4.26
N ASP A 51 -10.55 -2.67 3.95
CA ASP A 51 -10.43 -1.22 4.03
C ASP A 51 -11.39 -0.51 3.06
N ALA A 52 -11.55 -1.05 1.84
CA ALA A 52 -12.52 -0.55 0.87
C ALA A 52 -13.96 -0.71 1.38
N GLU A 53 -14.29 -1.87 1.95
CA GLU A 53 -15.61 -2.16 2.52
C GLU A 53 -15.92 -1.24 3.69
N LEU A 54 -14.96 -0.99 4.59
CA LEU A 54 -15.09 0.00 5.66
C LEU A 54 -15.35 1.41 5.12
N TYR A 55 -14.71 1.79 4.00
CA TYR A 55 -14.92 3.07 3.34
C TYR A 55 -16.33 3.20 2.75
N CYS A 56 -16.80 2.19 2.01
CA CYS A 56 -18.12 2.21 1.37
C CYS A 56 -19.27 2.03 2.38
N ARG A 57 -19.07 1.23 3.42
CA ARG A 57 -20.09 0.97 4.46
C ARG A 57 -20.46 2.23 5.23
N LYS A 58 -19.50 3.15 5.45
CA LYS A 58 -19.77 4.48 6.03
C LYS A 58 -20.76 5.31 5.20
N ARG A 59 -20.95 4.95 3.93
CA ARG A 59 -21.88 5.57 2.97
C ARG A 59 -23.12 4.71 2.69
N GLY A 60 -23.30 3.61 3.43
CA GLY A 60 -24.42 2.68 3.24
C GLY A 60 -24.32 1.82 1.97
N ARG A 61 -23.11 1.59 1.46
CA ARG A 61 -22.84 0.81 0.24
C ARG A 61 -21.79 -0.27 0.48
N HIS A 62 -21.66 -1.22 -0.44
CA HIS A 62 -20.63 -2.26 -0.45
C HIS A 62 -19.50 -1.93 -1.42
N ALA A 63 -18.30 -2.42 -1.13
CA ALA A 63 -17.15 -2.27 -2.00
C ALA A 63 -17.11 -3.39 -3.05
N GLU A 64 -17.27 -3.03 -4.32
CA GLU A 64 -17.04 -3.93 -5.44
C GLU A 64 -15.72 -3.59 -6.14
N PRO A 65 -14.83 -4.57 -6.38
CA PRO A 65 -13.60 -4.32 -7.14
C PRO A 65 -13.94 -3.91 -8.57
N GLN A 66 -13.35 -2.81 -9.02
CA GLN A 66 -13.44 -2.35 -10.40
C GLN A 66 -12.41 -3.11 -11.26
N GLY A 67 -12.67 -4.40 -11.49
CA GLY A 67 -11.78 -5.31 -12.20
C GLY A 67 -10.58 -5.80 -11.37
N ASP A 68 -9.56 -6.29 -12.06
CA ASP A 68 -8.33 -6.80 -11.44
C ASP A 68 -7.37 -5.68 -11.03
N LYS A 69 -6.39 -6.02 -10.16
CA LYS A 69 -5.33 -5.07 -9.81
C LYS A 69 -4.47 -4.75 -11.04
N ALA A 70 -4.24 -3.46 -11.30
CA ALA A 70 -3.41 -2.99 -12.39
C ALA A 70 -2.00 -2.68 -11.88
N CYS A 71 -0.99 -3.38 -12.39
CA CYS A 71 0.40 -3.18 -11.98
C CYS A 71 1.24 -2.56 -13.09
N SER A 72 1.97 -1.49 -12.76
CA SER A 72 2.82 -0.75 -13.70
C SER A 72 4.12 -0.30 -13.03
N ALA A 73 5.21 -0.25 -13.80
CA ALA A 73 6.47 0.35 -13.38
C ALA A 73 6.76 1.60 -14.24
N PRO A 74 7.15 2.74 -13.64
CA PRO A 74 7.46 3.95 -14.40
C PRO A 74 8.80 3.90 -15.14
N CYS A 75 9.64 2.91 -14.85
CA CYS A 75 10.91 2.67 -15.54
C CYS A 75 11.31 1.18 -15.45
N LEU A 76 12.23 0.72 -16.32
CA LEU A 76 12.69 -0.68 -16.39
C LEU A 76 13.35 -1.18 -15.09
N SER A 77 13.95 -0.29 -14.31
CA SER A 77 14.58 -0.60 -13.02
C SER A 77 13.73 -0.23 -11.80
N CYS A 78 12.53 0.32 -12.02
CA CYS A 78 11.65 0.77 -10.95
C CYS A 78 10.85 -0.41 -10.39
N PRO A 79 10.55 -0.44 -9.08
CA PRO A 79 9.67 -1.46 -8.52
C PRO A 79 8.27 -1.34 -9.12
N LEU A 80 7.64 -2.48 -9.44
CA LEU A 80 6.26 -2.51 -9.90
C LEU A 80 5.33 -1.99 -8.79
N GLN A 81 4.51 -1.00 -9.12
CA GLN A 81 3.42 -0.55 -8.27
C GLN A 81 2.10 -1.10 -8.81
N CYS A 82 1.33 -1.72 -7.95
CA CYS A 82 -0.02 -2.17 -8.23
C CYS A 82 -1.03 -1.17 -7.69
N ARG A 83 -2.15 -1.06 -8.39
CA ARG A 83 -3.31 -0.26 -8.01
C ARG A 83 -4.55 -1.13 -8.00
N ALA A 84 -5.44 -0.85 -7.06
CA ALA A 84 -6.74 -1.50 -6.96
C ALA A 84 -7.80 -0.44 -6.73
N THR A 85 -8.85 -0.41 -7.54
CA THR A 85 -9.98 0.50 -7.36
C THR A 85 -11.20 -0.30 -6.93
N PHE A 86 -11.91 0.20 -5.94
CA PHE A 86 -13.21 -0.32 -5.51
C PHE A 86 -14.25 0.77 -5.72
N VAL A 87 -15.40 0.38 -6.27
CA VAL A 87 -16.58 1.24 -6.38
C VAL A 87 -17.55 0.92 -5.25
N CYS A 88 -18.17 1.96 -4.68
CA CYS A 88 -19.17 1.83 -3.64
C CYS A 88 -20.55 1.70 -4.28
N ARG A 89 -21.13 0.50 -4.23
CA ARG A 89 -22.43 0.15 -4.81
C ARG A 89 -23.39 -0.46 -3.80
#